data_AF-A0A1Q9P6H3-F1
#
_entry.id   AF-A0A1Q9P6H3-F1
#
_cell.length_a   1.000
_cell.length_b   1.000
_cell.length_c   1.000
_cell.angle_alpha   90.00
_cell.angle_beta   90.00
_cell.angle_gamma   90.00
#
_symmetry.space_group_name_H-M   'P 1'
#
loop_
_entity.id
_entity.type
_entity.pdbx_description
1 polymer ?
#
loop_
_entity_poly.entity_id
_entity_poly.type
_entity_poly.pdbx_seq_one_letter_code
_entity_poly.pdbx_strand_id
1 'polypeptide(L)'
;MSSDHNWPPISGDFEVGDPSHCVAICTLGKKLNVDTKYAIIGTCKTENIGIERVILNIISNPKIRYLILSGPEVPGHFTGRSMRALYQNGVDPETRRIIDAEGAIPYIENIPLEGIEQFREQVELVDMINTNDPAKIDTKANELSSKNPGEYSKGAMWVEFKVTAKKSPKRSMGADVMLLPEYGIILESSSSLVTSQQSNAIVSENPSSAIIEVQDDGTGTILFGREV
;
A
#
# COMPACT_ATOMS: atom_id res chain seq x y z
N MET A 1 -22.00 28.67 -10.76
CA MET A 1 -20.97 28.07 -9.90
C MET A 1 -20.52 26.80 -10.61
N SER A 2 -19.58 26.86 -11.56
CA SER A 2 -19.02 25.63 -12.15
C SER A 2 -17.91 25.15 -11.22
N SER A 3 -18.23 24.19 -10.38
CA SER A 3 -17.22 23.33 -9.77
C SER A 3 -16.75 22.38 -10.86
N ASP A 4 -15.81 22.82 -11.69
CA ASP A 4 -15.16 22.02 -12.74
C ASP A 4 -14.23 21.00 -12.08
N HIS A 5 -14.80 20.03 -11.38
CA HIS A 5 -14.06 18.89 -10.86
C HIS A 5 -13.75 17.93 -12.01
N ASN A 6 -12.48 17.80 -12.36
CA ASN A 6 -12.03 16.85 -13.36
C ASN A 6 -11.84 15.47 -12.71
N TRP A 7 -12.40 14.43 -13.34
CA TRP A 7 -12.26 13.06 -12.89
C TRP A 7 -11.23 12.31 -13.75
N PRO A 8 -10.33 11.48 -13.18
CA PRO A 8 -10.18 11.17 -11.75
C PRO A 8 -9.45 12.25 -10.93
N PRO A 9 -9.88 12.56 -9.69
CA PRO A 9 -9.25 13.58 -8.85
C PRO A 9 -7.83 13.23 -8.43
N ILE A 10 -7.54 11.95 -8.22
CA ILE A 10 -6.28 11.50 -7.62
C ILE A 10 -5.40 10.86 -8.68
N SER A 11 -4.20 11.41 -8.87
CA SER A 11 -3.22 10.87 -9.81
C SER A 11 -2.66 9.52 -9.33
N GLY A 12 -2.36 8.65 -10.30
CA GLY A 12 -1.83 7.31 -10.04
C GLY A 12 -1.39 6.63 -11.33
N ASP A 13 -1.03 5.35 -11.22
CA ASP A 13 -0.69 4.50 -12.37
C ASP A 13 -1.96 3.80 -12.88
N PHE A 14 -2.68 4.52 -13.74
CA PHE A 14 -3.90 4.04 -14.36
C PHE A 14 -4.11 4.66 -15.75
N GLU A 15 -5.00 4.04 -16.51
CA GLU A 15 -5.51 4.52 -17.78
C GLU A 15 -7.00 4.78 -17.63
N VAL A 16 -7.45 5.93 -18.11
CA VAL A 16 -8.87 6.31 -18.12
C VAL A 16 -9.47 5.84 -19.45
N GLY A 17 -10.58 5.12 -19.38
CA GLY A 17 -11.36 4.70 -20.53
C GLY A 17 -12.55 5.64 -20.75
N ASP A 18 -13.76 5.11 -20.69
CA ASP A 18 -15.01 5.88 -20.77
C ASP A 18 -15.51 6.25 -19.37
N PRO A 19 -15.45 7.52 -18.93
CA PRO A 19 -15.91 7.94 -17.60
C PRO A 19 -17.38 7.64 -17.32
N SER A 20 -18.19 7.35 -18.34
CA SER A 20 -19.59 6.97 -18.19
C SER A 20 -19.80 5.47 -17.94
N HIS A 21 -18.75 4.67 -18.05
CA HIS A 21 -18.81 3.22 -17.87
C HIS A 21 -18.93 2.82 -16.39
N CYS A 22 -19.56 1.67 -16.12
CA CYS A 22 -19.84 1.22 -14.75
C CYS A 22 -18.77 0.32 -14.13
N VAL A 23 -17.76 -0.08 -14.89
CA VAL A 23 -16.73 -1.05 -14.46
C VAL A 23 -15.38 -0.35 -14.29
N ALA A 24 -14.77 -0.52 -13.12
CA ALA A 24 -13.37 -0.21 -12.83
C ALA A 24 -12.57 -1.52 -12.65
N ILE A 25 -11.30 -1.51 -13.07
CA ILE A 25 -10.43 -2.69 -13.03
C ILE A 25 -9.14 -2.36 -12.27
N CYS A 26 -8.83 -3.12 -11.24
CA CYS A 26 -7.57 -3.06 -10.51
C CYS A 26 -6.75 -4.30 -10.81
N THR A 27 -5.55 -4.11 -11.36
CA THR A 27 -4.65 -5.19 -11.83
C THR A 27 -3.56 -5.56 -10.80
N LEU A 28 -3.69 -5.05 -9.57
CA LEU A 28 -2.81 -5.33 -8.43
C LEU A 28 -1.32 -5.14 -8.77
N GLY A 29 -0.52 -6.20 -8.67
CA GLY A 29 0.94 -6.16 -8.79
C GLY A 29 1.48 -5.93 -10.20
N LYS A 30 0.67 -6.15 -11.25
CA LYS A 30 1.15 -6.11 -12.63
C LYS A 30 0.13 -5.44 -13.55
N LYS A 31 0.60 -4.50 -14.38
CA LYS A 31 -0.22 -3.91 -15.44
C LYS A 31 -0.63 -4.99 -16.45
N LEU A 32 -1.93 -5.08 -16.71
CA LEU A 32 -2.52 -5.96 -17.71
C LEU A 32 -3.25 -5.11 -18.75
N ASN A 33 -3.08 -5.46 -20.03
CA ASN A 33 -3.82 -4.83 -21.12
C ASN A 33 -5.07 -5.68 -21.36
N VAL A 34 -6.25 -5.09 -21.15
CA VAL A 34 -7.54 -5.74 -21.32
C VAL A 34 -8.29 -5.00 -22.42
N ASP A 35 -8.65 -5.70 -23.48
CA ASP A 35 -9.37 -5.13 -24.64
C ASP A 35 -10.87 -5.04 -24.37
N THR A 36 -11.25 -4.25 -23.36
CA THR A 36 -12.64 -4.10 -22.92
C THR A 36 -12.95 -2.65 -22.60
N LYS A 37 -14.24 -2.30 -22.53
CA LYS A 37 -14.64 -0.97 -22.06
C LYS A 37 -14.59 -0.94 -20.53
N TYR A 38 -13.96 0.08 -20.00
CA TYR A 38 -13.87 0.35 -18.57
C TYR A 38 -13.88 1.85 -18.32
N ALA A 39 -14.20 2.27 -17.11
CA ALA A 39 -14.06 3.65 -16.69
C ALA A 39 -12.60 3.98 -16.40
N ILE A 40 -11.94 3.08 -15.68
CA ILE A 40 -10.55 3.21 -15.26
C ILE A 40 -9.94 1.82 -15.06
N ILE A 41 -8.70 1.65 -15.50
CA ILE A 41 -7.88 0.46 -15.24
C ILE A 41 -6.52 0.87 -14.68
N GLY A 42 -6.03 0.22 -13.64
CA GLY A 42 -4.74 0.60 -13.05
C GLY A 42 -4.11 -0.45 -12.15
N THR A 43 -2.91 -0.17 -11.68
CA THR A 43 -2.22 -1.02 -10.70
C THR A 43 -2.46 -0.51 -9.28
N CYS A 44 -2.45 -1.42 -8.30
CA CYS A 44 -2.54 -1.08 -6.88
C CYS A 44 -1.62 -2.01 -6.10
N LYS A 45 -0.49 -1.48 -5.63
CA LYS A 45 0.61 -2.29 -5.09
C LYS A 45 0.73 -2.26 -3.56
N THR A 46 0.04 -1.32 -2.91
CA THR A 46 0.18 -1.06 -1.48
C THR A 46 -1.20 -1.09 -0.83
N GLU A 47 -1.31 -1.80 0.28
CA GLU A 47 -2.48 -2.05 1.12
C GLU A 47 -2.96 -0.84 1.96
N ASN A 48 -2.41 0.35 1.69
CA ASN A 48 -2.72 1.62 2.36
C ASN A 48 -3.01 2.73 1.34
N ILE A 49 -2.07 3.64 1.08
CA ILE A 49 -2.18 4.78 0.15
C ILE A 49 -2.67 4.33 -1.24
N GLY A 50 -2.19 3.19 -1.74
CA GLY A 50 -2.66 2.63 -3.01
C GLY A 50 -4.16 2.31 -3.01
N ILE A 51 -4.65 1.67 -1.95
CA ILE A 51 -6.08 1.39 -1.74
C ILE A 51 -6.85 2.71 -1.61
N GLU A 52 -6.32 3.68 -0.86
CA GLU A 52 -6.95 4.97 -0.68
C GLU A 52 -7.20 5.69 -2.02
N ARG A 53 -6.19 5.74 -2.89
CA ARG A 53 -6.31 6.36 -4.21
C ARG A 53 -7.38 5.69 -5.07
N VAL A 54 -7.48 4.36 -5.00
CA VAL A 54 -8.52 3.60 -5.72
C VAL A 54 -9.90 3.99 -5.22
N ILE A 55 -10.11 3.98 -3.89
CA ILE A 55 -11.39 4.36 -3.28
C ILE A 55 -11.80 5.76 -3.69
N LEU A 56 -10.91 6.75 -3.57
CA LEU A 56 -11.21 8.15 -3.87
C LEU A 56 -11.58 8.39 -5.33
N ASN A 57 -10.90 7.71 -6.26
CA ASN A 57 -11.24 7.79 -7.67
C ASN A 57 -12.57 7.09 -7.99
N ILE A 58 -12.98 6.08 -7.22
CA ILE A 58 -14.28 5.40 -7.42
C ILE A 58 -15.43 6.23 -6.85
N ILE A 59 -15.35 6.67 -5.60
CA ILE A 59 -16.47 7.39 -4.95
C ILE A 59 -16.73 8.77 -5.56
N SER A 60 -15.75 9.35 -6.25
CA SER A 60 -15.91 10.59 -7.02
C SER A 60 -16.62 10.41 -8.37
N ASN A 61 -16.89 9.17 -8.79
CA ASN A 61 -17.68 8.87 -9.99
C ASN A 61 -18.81 7.87 -9.69
N PRO A 62 -20.06 8.34 -9.49
CA PRO A 62 -21.20 7.51 -9.10
C PRO A 62 -21.63 6.52 -10.20
N LYS A 63 -21.11 6.65 -11.42
CA LYS A 63 -21.39 5.72 -12.52
C LYS A 63 -20.64 4.41 -12.34
N ILE A 64 -19.52 4.40 -11.61
CA ILE A 64 -18.77 3.19 -11.32
C ILE A 64 -19.53 2.40 -10.24
N ARG A 65 -19.99 1.21 -10.63
CA ARG A 65 -20.80 0.28 -9.82
C ARG A 65 -20.13 -1.07 -9.61
N TYR A 66 -19.02 -1.33 -10.31
CA TYR A 66 -18.27 -2.58 -10.21
C TYR A 66 -16.78 -2.31 -10.10
N LEU A 67 -16.11 -3.03 -9.21
CA LEU A 67 -14.66 -3.06 -9.11
C LEU A 67 -14.17 -4.50 -9.29
N ILE A 68 -13.48 -4.78 -10.40
CA ILE A 68 -12.82 -6.06 -10.62
C ILE A 68 -11.43 -6.00 -10.01
N LEU A 69 -11.12 -6.90 -9.07
CA LEU A 69 -9.77 -7.11 -8.56
C LEU A 69 -9.13 -8.29 -9.29
N SER A 70 -8.11 -8.04 -10.09
CA SER A 70 -7.44 -9.04 -10.92
C SER A 70 -5.93 -8.82 -10.95
N GLY A 71 -5.20 -9.72 -11.62
CA GLY A 71 -3.75 -9.70 -11.65
C GLY A 71 -3.10 -10.39 -10.44
N PRO A 72 -1.75 -10.45 -10.40
CA PRO A 72 -1.03 -11.16 -9.37
C PRO A 72 -1.11 -10.42 -8.05
N GLU A 73 -1.36 -11.16 -6.97
CA GLU A 73 -1.29 -10.61 -5.62
C GLU A 73 0.12 -10.11 -5.31
N VAL A 74 0.22 -9.08 -4.46
CA VAL A 74 1.50 -8.46 -4.10
C VAL A 74 2.07 -9.13 -2.85
N PRO A 75 3.22 -9.84 -2.93
CA PRO A 75 3.80 -10.50 -1.76
C PRO A 75 4.11 -9.52 -0.62
N GLY A 76 3.79 -9.90 0.61
CA GLY A 76 3.99 -9.10 1.82
C GLY A 76 2.92 -8.01 2.03
N HIS A 77 2.51 -7.33 0.95
CA HIS A 77 1.45 -6.32 1.01
C HIS A 77 0.04 -6.93 1.02
N PHE A 78 -0.16 -8.04 0.29
CA PHE A 78 -1.47 -8.69 0.11
C PHE A 78 -2.58 -7.69 -0.22
N THR A 79 -2.31 -6.80 -1.19
CA THR A 79 -3.15 -5.64 -1.49
C THR A 79 -4.56 -6.03 -1.93
N GLY A 80 -4.70 -7.06 -2.77
CA GLY A 80 -6.01 -7.55 -3.22
C GLY A 80 -6.85 -8.08 -2.06
N ARG A 81 -6.26 -8.94 -1.22
CA ARG A 81 -6.90 -9.45 0.00
C ARG A 81 -7.25 -8.33 0.99
N SER A 82 -6.37 -7.35 1.14
CA SER A 82 -6.61 -6.19 2.02
C SER A 82 -7.77 -5.32 1.52
N MET A 83 -7.86 -5.09 0.20
CA MET A 83 -9.01 -4.41 -0.41
C MET A 83 -10.32 -5.19 -0.21
N ARG A 84 -10.28 -6.52 -0.35
CA ARG A 84 -11.44 -7.38 -0.10
C ARG A 84 -11.87 -7.33 1.36
N ALA A 85 -10.93 -7.38 2.30
CA ALA A 85 -11.19 -7.25 3.73
C ALA A 85 -11.79 -5.88 4.08
N LEU A 86 -11.27 -4.79 3.50
CA LEU A 86 -11.84 -3.45 3.65
C LEU A 86 -13.26 -3.37 3.11
N TYR A 87 -13.53 -3.97 1.95
CA TYR A 87 -14.87 -3.99 1.38
C TYR A 87 -15.87 -4.73 2.29
N GLN A 88 -15.47 -5.87 2.84
CA GLN A 88 -16.33 -6.72 3.67
C GLN A 88 -16.54 -6.14 5.07
N ASN A 89 -15.46 -5.71 5.71
CA ASN A 89 -15.43 -5.44 7.15
C ASN A 89 -15.22 -3.95 7.49
N GLY A 90 -14.80 -3.13 6.53
CA GLY A 90 -14.43 -1.75 6.78
C GLY A 90 -13.10 -1.61 7.52
N VAL A 91 -12.99 -0.55 8.32
CA VAL A 91 -11.81 -0.23 9.13
C VAL A 91 -12.21 -0.06 10.58
N ASP A 92 -11.27 -0.33 11.48
CA ASP A 92 -11.41 0.03 12.88
C ASP A 92 -11.47 1.57 13.03
N PRO A 93 -12.52 2.15 13.66
CA PRO A 93 -12.71 3.59 13.71
C PRO A 93 -11.60 4.36 14.45
N GLU A 94 -10.93 3.72 15.42
CA GLU A 94 -9.92 4.37 16.26
C GLU A 94 -8.53 4.24 15.65
N THR A 95 -8.13 3.02 15.32
CA THR A 95 -6.79 2.69 14.81
C THR A 95 -6.64 2.89 13.32
N ARG A 96 -7.76 3.00 12.59
CA ARG A 96 -7.79 3.10 11.12
C ARG A 96 -7.24 1.88 10.39
N ARG A 97 -7.04 0.76 11.09
CA ARG A 97 -6.59 -0.50 10.51
C ARG A 97 -7.74 -1.19 9.78
N ILE A 98 -7.48 -1.75 8.61
CA ILE A 98 -8.44 -2.63 7.91
C ILE A 98 -8.67 -3.88 8.75
N ILE A 99 -9.93 -4.21 9.01
CA ILE A 99 -10.32 -5.36 9.82
C ILE A 99 -10.09 -6.64 9.00
N ASP A 100 -9.42 -7.64 9.58
CA ASP A 100 -9.03 -8.91 8.96
C ASP A 100 -8.07 -8.83 7.75
N ALA A 101 -7.39 -7.69 7.55
CA ALA A 101 -6.36 -7.58 6.52
C ALA A 101 -5.04 -8.25 6.94
N GLU A 102 -4.57 -9.19 6.11
CA GLU A 102 -3.28 -9.90 6.22
C GLU A 102 -2.06 -9.06 5.80
N GLY A 103 -2.27 -7.90 5.17
CA GLY A 103 -1.19 -7.00 4.74
C GLY A 103 -0.33 -6.52 5.91
N ALA A 104 0.91 -6.12 5.61
CA ALA A 104 1.89 -5.72 6.61
C ALA A 104 1.51 -4.40 7.32
N ILE A 105 1.02 -3.41 6.58
CA ILE A 105 0.67 -2.06 7.07
C ILE A 105 -0.69 -1.61 6.49
N PRO A 106 -1.81 -2.30 6.79
CA PRO A 106 -3.11 -2.09 6.17
C PRO A 106 -3.90 -1.00 6.93
N TYR A 107 -3.45 0.25 6.83
CA TYR A 107 -4.07 1.40 7.48
C TYR A 107 -4.59 2.39 6.44
N ILE A 108 -5.81 2.89 6.66
CA ILE A 108 -6.48 3.86 5.79
C ILE A 108 -6.68 5.13 6.61
N GLU A 109 -5.78 6.08 6.52
CA GLU A 109 -5.73 7.26 7.40
C GLU A 109 -6.30 8.52 6.74
N ASN A 110 -6.30 8.59 5.40
CA ASN A 110 -6.57 9.83 4.68
C ASN A 110 -7.99 9.93 4.09
N ILE A 111 -8.85 8.92 4.34
CA ILE A 111 -10.24 8.89 3.85
C ILE A 111 -11.19 8.97 5.05
N PRO A 112 -12.22 9.84 5.04
CA PRO A 112 -13.24 9.83 6.08
C PRO A 112 -13.98 8.47 6.15
N LEU A 113 -14.51 8.09 7.31
CA LEU A 113 -15.23 6.81 7.46
C LEU A 113 -16.42 6.72 6.50
N GLU A 114 -17.10 7.84 6.28
CA GLU A 114 -18.21 7.99 5.35
C GLU A 114 -17.80 7.68 3.91
N GLY A 115 -16.56 7.99 3.52
CA GLY A 115 -16.03 7.67 2.19
C GLY A 115 -15.76 6.17 2.01
N ILE A 116 -15.35 5.49 3.08
CA ILE A 116 -15.17 4.03 3.10
C ILE A 116 -16.53 3.34 3.00
N GLU A 117 -17.53 3.79 3.78
CA GLU A 117 -18.88 3.24 3.72
C GLU A 117 -19.54 3.49 2.37
N GLN A 118 -19.40 4.69 1.80
CA GLN A 118 -19.88 4.96 0.44
C GLN A 118 -19.23 4.00 -0.57
N PHE A 119 -17.92 3.76 -0.49
CA PHE A 119 -17.26 2.80 -1.38
C PHE A 119 -17.87 1.41 -1.25
N ARG A 120 -18.08 0.91 -0.03
CA ARG A 120 -18.67 -0.40 0.26
C ARG A 120 -20.08 -0.55 -0.28
N GLU A 121 -20.88 0.51 -0.26
CA GLU A 121 -22.25 0.51 -0.78
C GLU A 121 -22.33 0.79 -2.29
N GLN A 122 -21.41 1.57 -2.84
CA GLN A 122 -21.47 2.06 -4.22
C GLN A 122 -21.13 0.98 -5.24
N VAL A 123 -20.08 0.20 -4.97
CA VAL A 123 -19.58 -0.81 -5.91
C VAL A 123 -19.82 -2.23 -5.42
N GLU A 124 -20.05 -3.15 -6.35
CA GLU A 124 -19.89 -4.58 -6.12
C GLU A 124 -18.44 -4.98 -6.45
N LEU A 125 -17.75 -5.55 -5.46
CA LEU A 125 -16.38 -6.03 -5.62
C LEU A 125 -16.37 -7.45 -6.20
N VAL A 126 -15.72 -7.61 -7.34
CA VAL A 126 -15.55 -8.90 -8.03
C VAL A 126 -14.13 -9.41 -7.82
N ASP A 127 -14.00 -10.45 -7.02
CA ASP A 127 -12.72 -11.09 -6.71
C ASP A 127 -12.28 -12.02 -7.85
N MET A 128 -11.22 -11.62 -8.55
CA MET A 128 -10.50 -12.40 -9.55
C MET A 128 -9.00 -12.37 -9.27
N ILE A 129 -8.60 -12.28 -7.99
CA ILE A 129 -7.19 -12.20 -7.58
C ILE A 129 -6.41 -13.41 -8.14
N ASN A 130 -5.19 -13.17 -8.61
CA ASN A 130 -4.32 -14.12 -9.32
C ASN A 130 -4.82 -14.57 -10.70
N THR A 131 -5.90 -13.99 -11.23
CA THR A 131 -6.27 -14.17 -12.63
C THR A 131 -5.48 -13.19 -13.49
N ASN A 132 -4.61 -13.69 -14.37
CA ASN A 132 -3.75 -12.87 -15.24
C ASN A 132 -4.17 -12.88 -16.71
N ASP A 133 -5.23 -13.61 -17.03
CA ASP A 133 -5.72 -13.84 -18.39
C ASP A 133 -6.67 -12.69 -18.81
N PRO A 134 -6.27 -11.82 -19.76
CA PRO A 134 -7.10 -10.68 -20.17
C PRO A 134 -8.46 -11.09 -20.74
N ALA A 135 -8.56 -12.25 -21.40
CA ALA A 135 -9.82 -12.70 -22.00
C ALA A 135 -10.88 -13.01 -20.93
N LYS A 136 -10.46 -13.54 -19.78
CA LYS A 136 -11.36 -13.78 -18.63
C LYS A 136 -11.81 -12.47 -18.00
N ILE A 137 -10.92 -11.50 -17.88
CA ILE A 137 -11.23 -10.17 -17.33
C ILE A 137 -12.21 -9.45 -18.27
N ASP A 138 -11.98 -9.49 -19.58
CA ASP A 138 -12.87 -8.92 -20.59
C ASP A 138 -14.28 -9.56 -20.54
N THR A 139 -14.34 -10.90 -20.54
CA THR A 139 -15.63 -11.61 -20.44
C THR A 139 -16.41 -11.17 -19.19
N LYS A 140 -15.71 -11.04 -18.05
CA LYS A 140 -16.36 -10.60 -16.81
C LYS A 140 -16.78 -9.14 -16.86
N ALA A 141 -15.95 -8.26 -17.42
CA ALA A 141 -16.28 -6.84 -17.58
C ALA A 141 -17.54 -6.65 -18.46
N ASN A 142 -17.64 -7.37 -19.57
CA ASN A 142 -18.81 -7.34 -20.46
C ASN A 142 -20.08 -7.88 -19.78
N GLU A 143 -19.96 -8.94 -18.98
CA GLU A 143 -21.05 -9.48 -18.17
C GLU A 143 -21.60 -8.43 -17.20
N LEU A 144 -20.70 -7.76 -16.46
CA LEU A 144 -21.08 -6.72 -15.48
C LEU A 144 -21.65 -5.48 -16.15
N SER A 145 -21.08 -5.07 -17.30
CA SER A 145 -21.61 -3.95 -18.08
C SER A 145 -23.06 -4.19 -18.52
N SER A 146 -23.42 -5.44 -18.82
CA SER A 146 -24.79 -5.80 -19.21
C SER A 146 -25.77 -5.77 -18.04
N LYS A 147 -25.28 -5.87 -16.80
CA LYS A 147 -26.07 -5.83 -15.54
C LYS A 147 -26.03 -4.45 -14.86
N ASN A 148 -25.64 -3.40 -15.58
CA ASN A 148 -25.46 -2.07 -15.03
C ASN A 148 -26.71 -1.59 -14.25
N PRO A 149 -26.63 -1.39 -12.91
CA PRO A 149 -27.76 -0.96 -12.10
C PRO A 149 -28.05 0.55 -12.19
N GLY A 150 -27.30 1.29 -13.03
CA GLY A 150 -27.37 2.74 -13.15
C GLY A 150 -26.49 3.46 -12.12
N GLU A 151 -26.64 4.78 -12.03
CA GLU A 151 -25.81 5.60 -11.14
C GLU A 151 -26.10 5.33 -9.66
N TYR A 152 -25.09 5.50 -8.82
CA TYR A 152 -25.23 5.39 -7.37
C TYR A 152 -26.07 6.55 -6.81
N SER A 153 -27.06 6.21 -5.97
CA SER A 153 -28.12 7.12 -5.56
C SER A 153 -27.67 8.29 -4.66
N LYS A 154 -26.60 8.12 -3.87
CA LYS A 154 -26.08 9.19 -3.01
C LYS A 154 -25.14 10.17 -3.73
N GLY A 155 -24.84 9.93 -5.02
CA GLY A 155 -24.04 10.81 -5.85
C GLY A 155 -22.52 10.72 -5.62
N ALA A 156 -21.78 11.64 -6.25
CA ALA A 156 -20.32 11.70 -6.19
C ALA A 156 -19.83 12.30 -4.86
N MET A 157 -18.83 11.69 -4.23
CA MET A 157 -18.11 12.24 -3.09
C MET A 157 -16.70 12.68 -3.48
N TRP A 158 -16.37 13.94 -3.20
CA TRP A 158 -15.04 14.51 -3.42
C TRP A 158 -14.38 14.71 -2.06
N VAL A 159 -13.22 14.08 -1.87
CA VAL A 159 -12.44 14.18 -0.63
C VAL A 159 -11.07 14.80 -0.95
N GLU A 160 -10.66 15.78 -0.16
CA GLU A 160 -9.31 16.33 -0.24
C GLU A 160 -8.28 15.27 0.23
N PHE A 161 -7.47 14.78 -0.70
CA PHE A 161 -6.42 13.81 -0.38
C PHE A 161 -5.13 14.51 0.03
N LYS A 162 -4.77 14.43 1.31
CA LYS A 162 -3.50 14.94 1.83
C LYS A 162 -2.64 13.76 2.26
N VAL A 163 -1.64 13.40 1.45
CA VAL A 163 -0.63 12.42 1.87
C VAL A 163 0.23 13.11 2.94
N THR A 164 -0.02 12.79 4.20
CA THR A 164 0.93 13.14 5.26
C THR A 164 2.14 12.25 5.09
N ALA A 165 3.26 12.83 4.63
CA ALA A 165 4.51 12.09 4.50
C ALA A 165 4.99 11.67 5.90
N LYS A 166 4.66 10.44 6.32
CA LYS A 166 5.36 9.81 7.43
C LYS A 166 6.81 9.60 6.98
N LYS A 167 7.75 10.24 7.68
CA LYS A 167 9.19 10.02 7.45
C LYS A 167 9.44 8.53 7.64
N SER A 168 9.68 7.80 6.56
CA SER A 168 10.25 6.47 6.65
C SER A 168 11.53 6.57 7.49
N PRO A 169 11.76 5.71 8.50
CA PRO A 169 13.04 5.70 9.20
C PRO A 169 14.11 5.55 8.13
N LYS A 170 15.05 6.51 8.08
CA LYS A 170 16.16 6.42 7.15
C LYS A 170 16.90 5.14 7.50
N ARG A 171 16.87 4.14 6.61
CA ARG A 171 17.87 3.08 6.65
C ARG A 171 19.20 3.75 6.37
N SER A 172 19.97 4.09 7.40
CA SER A 172 21.36 4.45 7.24
C SER A 172 22.12 3.17 6.92
N MET A 173 22.60 3.03 5.69
CA MET A 173 23.68 2.08 5.42
C MET A 173 24.96 2.77 5.87
N GLY A 174 25.51 2.34 7.01
CA GLY A 174 26.87 2.65 7.44
C GLY A 174 27.75 1.43 7.18
N ALA A 175 28.96 1.65 6.67
CA ALA A 175 30.00 0.63 6.62
C ALA A 175 31.26 1.25 7.22
N ASP A 176 31.89 0.54 8.16
CA ASP A 176 33.11 1.00 8.79
C ASP A 176 34.27 0.94 7.80
N VAL A 177 35.22 1.86 7.92
CA VAL A 177 36.41 1.93 7.05
C VAL A 177 37.60 1.40 7.82
N MET A 178 38.25 0.32 7.33
CA MET A 178 39.52 -0.14 7.91
C MET A 178 40.62 0.88 7.63
N LEU A 179 41.24 1.39 8.69
CA LEU A 179 42.36 2.34 8.60
C LEU A 179 43.70 1.61 8.71
N LEU A 180 43.84 0.73 9.69
CA LEU A 180 45.06 -0.07 9.91
C LEU A 180 44.65 -1.53 10.20
N PRO A 181 44.50 -2.37 9.18
CA PRO A 181 44.02 -3.75 9.32
C PRO A 181 44.87 -4.60 10.28
N GLU A 182 46.19 -4.44 10.23
CA GLU A 182 47.15 -5.19 11.04
C GLU A 182 47.07 -4.86 12.54
N TYR A 183 46.46 -3.72 12.89
CA TYR A 183 46.20 -3.30 14.26
C TYR A 183 44.70 -3.33 14.61
N GLY A 184 43.85 -3.79 13.69
CA GLY A 184 42.40 -3.81 13.85
C GLY A 184 41.80 -2.43 14.08
N ILE A 185 42.34 -1.35 13.48
CA ILE A 185 41.82 0.01 13.68
C ILE A 185 40.85 0.38 12.55
N ILE A 186 39.65 0.83 12.93
CA ILE A 186 38.56 1.23 12.03
C ILE A 186 38.10 2.67 12.29
N LEU A 187 37.53 3.31 11.26
CA LEU A 187 36.66 4.47 11.41
C LEU A 187 35.21 3.96 11.45
N GLU A 188 34.58 4.06 12.62
CA GLU A 188 33.21 3.60 12.83
C GLU A 188 32.23 4.57 12.16
N SER A 189 31.36 4.05 11.30
CA SER A 189 30.43 4.85 10.49
C SER A 189 29.29 5.46 11.29
N SER A 190 28.92 4.87 12.42
CA SER A 190 27.86 5.35 13.32
C SER A 190 28.31 6.56 14.15
N SER A 191 29.55 6.54 14.65
CA SER A 191 30.08 7.54 15.58
C SER A 191 31.08 8.50 14.94
N SER A 192 31.59 8.18 13.74
CA SER A 192 32.71 8.87 13.09
C SER A 192 33.98 8.91 13.93
N LEU A 193 34.14 7.95 14.87
CA LEU A 193 35.32 7.82 15.72
C LEU A 193 36.28 6.77 15.19
N VAL A 194 37.56 6.98 15.43
CA VAL A 194 38.59 5.96 15.22
C VAL A 194 38.60 5.05 16.45
N THR A 195 38.33 3.77 16.24
CA THR A 195 38.25 2.76 17.31
C THR A 195 38.92 1.46 16.90
N SER A 196 39.18 0.58 17.87
CA SER A 196 39.52 -0.80 17.59
C SER A 196 38.29 -1.56 17.08
N GLN A 197 38.50 -2.46 16.14
CA GLN A 197 37.47 -3.33 15.58
C GLN A 197 36.82 -4.14 16.70
N GLN A 198 35.56 -3.84 16.97
CA GLN A 198 34.71 -4.57 17.90
C GLN A 198 33.58 -5.24 17.11
N SER A 199 33.26 -6.47 17.48
CA SER A 199 32.15 -7.19 16.85
C SER A 199 30.87 -6.76 17.54
N ASN A 200 30.08 -5.92 16.88
CA ASN A 200 28.83 -5.41 17.44
C ASN A 200 27.64 -5.82 16.56
N ALA A 201 26.49 -6.09 17.17
CA ALA A 201 25.24 -6.36 16.46
C ALA A 201 24.17 -5.35 16.90
N ILE A 202 23.45 -4.78 15.93
CA ILE A 202 22.31 -3.91 16.23
C ILE A 202 21.05 -4.77 16.24
N VAL A 203 20.38 -4.80 17.38
CA VAL A 203 19.10 -5.47 17.57
C VAL A 203 18.02 -4.39 17.72
N SER A 204 16.94 -4.51 16.96
CA SER A 204 15.81 -3.59 17.05
C SER A 204 14.53 -4.39 17.28
N GLU A 205 13.93 -4.19 18.45
CA GLU A 205 12.54 -4.54 18.70
C GLU A 205 11.79 -3.22 18.89
N ASN A 206 10.89 -2.90 17.95
CA ASN A 206 10.14 -1.64 17.88
C ASN A 206 9.74 -1.08 19.25
N PRO A 207 10.01 0.20 19.58
CA PRO A 207 10.73 1.24 18.82
C PRO A 207 12.19 1.47 19.27
N SER A 208 12.71 0.71 20.23
CA SER A 208 14.06 0.91 20.78
C SER A 208 15.10 0.11 19.99
N SER A 209 16.25 0.73 19.72
CA SER A 209 17.42 0.01 19.19
C SER A 209 18.40 -0.22 20.32
N ALA A 210 19.00 -1.40 20.35
CA ALA A 210 20.11 -1.71 21.25
C ALA A 210 21.33 -2.12 20.42
N ILE A 211 22.49 -1.56 20.76
CA ILE A 211 23.78 -2.05 20.31
C ILE A 211 24.20 -3.14 21.30
N ILE A 212 24.49 -4.33 20.77
CA ILE A 212 25.11 -5.42 21.50
C ILE A 212 26.59 -5.45 21.13
N GLU A 213 27.46 -5.13 22.08
CA GLU A 213 28.92 -5.27 21.94
C GLU A 213 29.37 -6.65 22.42
N VAL A 214 30.18 -7.33 21.61
CA VAL A 214 30.76 -8.63 21.97
C VAL A 214 32.21 -8.44 22.39
N GLN A 215 32.52 -8.79 23.64
CA GLN A 215 33.88 -8.77 24.17
C GLN A 215 34.30 -10.19 24.60
N ASP A 216 35.52 -10.58 24.27
CA ASP A 216 36.13 -11.82 24.76
C ASP A 216 37.18 -11.46 25.82
N ASP A 217 37.08 -12.05 27.01
CA ASP A 217 38.00 -11.78 28.12
C ASP A 217 38.94 -12.96 28.45
N GLY A 218 39.04 -13.96 27.56
CA GLY A 218 39.88 -15.13 27.76
C GLY A 218 39.33 -16.12 28.80
N THR A 219 38.26 -15.77 29.52
CA THR A 219 37.47 -16.67 30.37
C THR A 219 36.09 -16.96 29.79
N GLY A 220 35.63 -16.14 28.85
CA GLY A 220 34.44 -16.38 28.04
C GLY A 220 34.05 -15.19 27.18
N THR A 221 32.89 -15.32 26.52
CA THR A 221 32.28 -14.24 25.74
C THR A 221 31.31 -13.44 26.60
N ILE A 222 31.50 -12.13 26.67
CA ILE A 222 30.62 -11.18 27.35
C ILE A 222 29.85 -10.37 26.30
N LEU A 223 28.55 -10.20 26.52
CA LEU A 223 27.67 -9.38 25.69
C LEU A 223 27.23 -8.15 26.48
N PHE A 224 27.53 -6.95 25.99
CA PHE A 224 27.08 -5.69 26.57
C PHE A 224 25.97 -5.08 25.71
N GLY A 225 24.78 -4.90 26.28
CA GLY A 225 23.68 -4.22 25.61
C GLY A 225 23.57 -2.76 26.04
N ARG A 226 23.52 -1.83 25.08
CA ARG A 226 23.23 -0.41 25.31
C ARG A 226 22.12 0.08 24.38
N GLU A 227 21.12 0.73 24.94
CA GLU A 227 20.05 1.39 24.17
C GLU A 227 20.57 2.65 23.44
N VAL A 228 20.13 2.86 22.20
CA VAL A 228 20.50 3.98 21.31
C VAL A 228 19.29 4.62 20.65
#